data_AF-A0A935MXX5-F1
#
_entry.id   AF-A0A935MXX5-F1
#
_cell.length_a   1.000
_cell.length_b   1.000
_cell.length_c   1.000
_cell.angle_alpha   90.00
_cell.angle_beta   90.00
_cell.angle_gamma   90.00
#
_symmetry.space_group_name_H-M   'P 1'
#
loop_
_entity.id
_entity.type
_entity.pdbx_description
1 polymer ?
#
loop_
_entity_poly.entity_id
_entity_poly.type
_entity_poly.pdbx_seq_one_letter_code
_entity_poly.pdbx_strand_id
1 'polypeptide(L)'
;MKLYITPVLIFIFAFSVSFGSDLKKPKEIKKAYTNQTRSYDGKPGINYWQNCSEYNIKAEIEPKTRLLSGSEKIVYYNNSPDTLKSIVLKLYQDMYKKGAARNTELNPETVTEGVKISKLIVDGNKLSLNVDDN
;
A
#
# COMPACT_ATOMS: atom_id res chain seq x y z
N MET A 1 -85.61 -9.94 -5.44
CA MET A 1 -84.48 -10.80 -5.87
C MET A 1 -83.52 -9.95 -6.68
N LYS A 2 -82.49 -9.37 -6.06
CA LYS A 2 -81.48 -8.52 -6.73
C LYS A 2 -80.21 -9.34 -6.89
N LEU A 3 -79.81 -9.55 -8.15
CA LEU A 3 -78.65 -10.31 -8.58
C LEU A 3 -77.43 -9.37 -8.55
N TYR A 4 -76.48 -9.59 -7.63
CA TYR A 4 -75.22 -8.84 -7.59
C TYR A 4 -74.13 -9.64 -8.31
N ILE A 5 -73.75 -9.18 -9.51
CA ILE A 5 -72.55 -9.64 -10.20
C ILE A 5 -71.41 -8.71 -9.79
N THR A 6 -70.62 -9.12 -8.81
CA THR A 6 -69.33 -8.48 -8.50
C THR A 6 -68.31 -8.91 -9.56
N PRO A 7 -67.69 -7.98 -10.33
CA PRO A 7 -66.57 -8.36 -11.17
C PRO A 7 -65.34 -8.47 -10.28
N VAL A 8 -64.85 -9.71 -10.14
CA VAL A 8 -63.53 -9.99 -9.57
C VAL A 8 -62.50 -9.48 -10.59
N LEU A 9 -62.07 -8.24 -10.42
CA LEU A 9 -60.95 -7.65 -11.15
C LEU A 9 -59.66 -8.26 -10.57
N ILE A 10 -59.22 -9.39 -11.11
CA ILE A 10 -57.89 -9.95 -10.86
C ILE A 10 -56.87 -8.98 -11.47
N PHE A 11 -56.34 -8.10 -10.64
CA PHE A 11 -55.17 -7.29 -10.96
C PHE A 11 -53.94 -8.13 -10.64
N ILE A 12 -53.45 -8.92 -11.60
CA ILE A 12 -52.13 -9.55 -11.51
C ILE A 12 -51.11 -8.42 -11.60
N PHE A 13 -50.68 -7.92 -10.44
CA PHE A 13 -49.51 -7.09 -10.33
C PHE A 13 -48.30 -8.00 -10.58
N ALA A 14 -47.83 -8.06 -11.83
CA ALA A 14 -46.56 -8.67 -12.15
C ALA A 14 -45.45 -7.82 -11.50
N PHE A 15 -45.16 -8.10 -10.23
CA PHE A 15 -44.01 -7.56 -9.54
C PHE A 15 -42.78 -8.22 -10.19
N SER A 16 -42.21 -7.57 -11.21
CA SER A 16 -40.91 -7.95 -11.75
C SER A 16 -39.89 -7.80 -10.63
N VAL A 17 -39.61 -8.90 -9.92
CA VAL A 17 -38.48 -8.96 -8.99
C VAL A 17 -37.24 -8.92 -9.87
N SER A 18 -36.62 -7.75 -10.00
CA SER A 18 -35.29 -7.65 -10.59
C SER A 18 -34.31 -8.36 -9.65
N PHE A 19 -34.10 -9.65 -9.88
CA PHE A 19 -32.97 -10.36 -9.31
C PHE A 19 -31.70 -9.90 -10.06
N GLY A 20 -31.18 -8.73 -9.68
CA GLY A 20 -29.80 -8.40 -9.97
C GLY A 20 -28.93 -9.36 -9.16
N SER A 21 -28.27 -10.31 -9.83
CA SER A 21 -27.33 -11.20 -9.16
C SER A 21 -26.25 -10.35 -8.50
N ASP A 22 -26.07 -10.49 -7.17
CA ASP A 22 -24.92 -9.89 -6.49
C ASP A 22 -23.66 -10.48 -7.13
N LEU A 23 -23.00 -9.68 -7.97
CA LEU A 23 -21.76 -10.09 -8.63
C LEU A 23 -20.81 -10.58 -7.54
N LYS A 24 -20.17 -11.72 -7.76
CA LYS A 24 -19.27 -12.33 -6.77
C LYS A 24 -18.15 -11.35 -6.42
N LYS A 25 -18.33 -10.60 -5.33
CA LYS A 25 -17.33 -9.64 -4.86
C LYS A 25 -16.09 -10.38 -4.37
N PRO A 26 -14.87 -9.90 -4.67
CA PRO A 26 -13.65 -10.43 -4.08
C PRO A 26 -13.72 -10.42 -2.55
N LYS A 27 -13.13 -11.43 -1.90
CA LYS A 27 -13.14 -11.58 -0.43
C LYS A 27 -12.60 -10.33 0.27
N GLU A 28 -11.57 -9.70 -0.28
CA GLU A 28 -10.94 -8.51 0.30
C GLU A 28 -11.86 -7.28 0.29
N ILE A 29 -12.67 -7.12 -0.75
CA ILE A 29 -13.68 -6.04 -0.80
C ILE A 29 -14.77 -6.26 0.23
N LYS A 30 -15.21 -7.52 0.40
CA LYS A 30 -16.20 -7.87 1.45
C LYS A 30 -15.64 -7.57 2.85
N LYS A 31 -14.40 -7.95 3.13
CA LYS A 31 -13.73 -7.65 4.40
C LYS A 31 -13.61 -6.14 4.63
N ALA A 32 -13.28 -5.35 3.62
CA ALA A 32 -13.18 -3.89 3.76
C ALA A 32 -14.51 -3.24 4.15
N TYR A 33 -15.63 -3.75 3.62
CA TYR A 33 -16.97 -3.31 4.02
C TYR A 33 -17.34 -3.78 5.42
N THR A 34 -17.10 -5.05 5.75
CA THR A 34 -17.36 -5.59 7.10
C THR A 34 -16.55 -4.84 8.17
N ASN A 35 -15.28 -4.52 7.88
CA ASN A 35 -14.39 -3.80 8.78
C ASN A 35 -14.61 -2.28 8.74
N GLN A 36 -15.52 -1.79 7.89
CA GLN A 36 -15.84 -0.37 7.71
C GLN A 36 -14.62 0.50 7.35
N THR A 37 -13.63 -0.08 6.67
CA THR A 37 -12.47 0.64 6.15
C THR A 37 -12.76 1.26 4.78
N ARG A 38 -13.82 0.83 4.11
CA ARG A 38 -14.31 1.37 2.83
C ARG A 38 -15.83 1.39 2.80
N SER A 39 -16.42 2.40 2.16
CA SER A 39 -17.86 2.46 1.85
C SER A 39 -18.17 1.87 0.47
N TYR A 40 -19.45 1.58 0.21
CA TYR A 40 -19.91 1.02 -1.08
C TYR A 40 -19.71 1.99 -2.27
N ASP A 41 -19.67 3.30 -2.03
CA ASP A 41 -19.35 4.32 -3.03
C ASP A 41 -17.83 4.53 -3.19
N GLY A 42 -17.01 3.72 -2.52
CA GLY A 42 -15.57 3.75 -2.65
C GLY A 42 -14.89 4.91 -1.92
N LYS A 43 -15.52 5.53 -0.92
CA LYS A 43 -14.84 6.48 -0.04
C LYS A 43 -14.15 5.74 1.12
N PRO A 44 -13.12 6.34 1.73
CA PRO A 44 -12.64 5.96 3.06
C PRO A 44 -13.82 5.78 4.03
N GLY A 45 -13.87 4.62 4.70
CA GLY A 45 -14.85 4.38 5.76
C GLY A 45 -14.42 4.99 7.10
N ILE A 46 -15.26 4.86 8.12
CA ILE A 46 -14.99 5.40 9.47
C ILE A 46 -13.73 4.80 10.12
N ASN A 47 -13.42 3.53 9.82
CA ASN A 47 -12.23 2.84 10.34
C ASN A 47 -11.05 2.88 9.35
N TYR A 48 -11.10 3.78 8.35
CA TYR A 48 -9.99 3.93 7.42
C TYR A 48 -8.79 4.57 8.12
N TRP A 49 -7.59 4.05 7.84
CA TRP A 49 -6.33 4.52 8.40
C TRP A 49 -5.29 4.69 7.30
N GLN A 50 -4.29 5.53 7.56
CA GLN A 50 -3.14 5.76 6.69
C GLN A 50 -1.89 5.88 7.54
N ASN A 51 -0.83 5.16 7.18
CA ASN A 51 0.47 5.36 7.81
C ASN A 51 1.16 6.57 7.19
N CYS A 52 2.01 7.23 7.98
CA CYS A 52 2.85 8.32 7.50
C CYS A 52 4.28 8.17 8.02
N SER A 53 5.19 8.87 7.37
CA SER A 53 6.59 8.88 7.73
C SER A 53 7.11 10.31 7.63
N GLU A 54 7.90 10.74 8.59
CA GLU A 54 8.65 11.98 8.54
C GLU A 54 10.12 11.69 8.25
N TYR A 55 10.69 12.45 7.33
CA TYR A 55 12.06 12.29 6.86
C TYR A 55 12.86 13.56 7.11
N ASN A 56 13.98 13.42 7.82
CA ASN A 56 14.98 14.48 7.94
C ASN A 56 16.28 13.98 7.30
N ILE A 57 16.60 14.52 6.13
CA ILE A 57 17.72 14.09 5.30
C ILE A 57 18.76 15.21 5.27
N LYS A 58 19.98 14.87 5.67
CA LYS A 58 21.17 15.71 5.46
C LYS A 58 22.06 15.01 4.46
N ALA A 59 22.40 15.70 3.38
CA ALA A 59 23.20 15.13 2.32
C ALA A 59 24.21 16.13 1.78
N GLU A 60 25.34 15.61 1.32
CA GLU A 60 26.44 16.35 0.72
C GLU A 60 26.92 15.61 -0.52
N ILE A 61 27.20 16.36 -1.58
CA ILE A 61 27.76 15.84 -2.82
C ILE A 61 29.18 16.38 -2.95
N GLU A 62 30.15 15.48 -3.12
CA GLU A 62 31.52 15.85 -3.49
C GLU A 62 31.66 15.82 -5.02
N PRO A 63 31.75 16.97 -5.71
CA PRO A 63 31.73 17.02 -7.17
C PRO A 63 32.93 16.31 -7.81
N LYS A 64 34.10 16.31 -7.16
CA LYS A 64 35.32 15.69 -7.73
C LYS A 64 35.21 14.17 -7.79
N THR A 65 34.59 13.56 -6.79
CA THR A 65 34.45 12.10 -6.68
C THR A 65 33.06 11.62 -7.12
N ARG A 66 32.10 12.54 -7.28
CA ARG A 66 30.69 12.26 -7.55
C ARG A 66 30.03 11.42 -6.45
N LEU A 67 30.52 11.53 -5.21
CA LEU A 67 30.00 10.79 -4.07
C LEU A 67 28.91 11.60 -3.37
N LEU A 68 27.74 10.99 -3.19
CA LEU A 68 26.68 11.47 -2.30
C LEU A 68 26.83 10.78 -0.95
N SER A 69 26.97 11.56 0.12
CA SER A 69 27.04 11.05 1.49
C SER A 69 26.07 11.82 2.40
N GLY A 70 25.69 11.23 3.53
CA GLY A 70 24.70 11.87 4.38
C GLY A 70 24.21 11.03 5.55
N SER A 71 23.24 11.59 6.26
CA SER A 71 22.51 10.93 7.34
C SER A 71 21.02 11.19 7.20
N GLU A 72 20.21 10.18 7.51
CA GLU A 72 18.77 10.26 7.46
C GLU A 72 18.17 9.84 8.81
N LYS A 73 17.18 10.59 9.28
CA LYS A 73 16.31 10.20 10.39
C LYS A 73 14.90 10.02 9.85
N ILE A 74 14.35 8.83 10.08
CA ILE A 74 12.98 8.47 9.71
C ILE A 74 12.17 8.29 10.99
N VAL A 75 11.01 8.95 11.09
CA VAL A 75 10.00 8.67 12.12
C VAL A 75 8.80 8.06 11.41
N TYR A 76 8.48 6.80 11.72
CA TYR A 76 7.36 6.08 11.13
C TYR A 76 6.16 6.06 12.08
N TYR A 77 4.99 6.44 11.60
CA TYR A 77 3.74 6.41 12.34
C TYR A 77 2.87 5.28 11.82
N ASN A 78 2.76 4.21 12.62
CA ASN A 78 1.86 3.10 12.35
C ASN A 78 0.46 3.40 12.92
N ASN A 79 -0.42 3.94 12.09
CA ASN A 79 -1.82 4.17 12.40
C ASN A 79 -2.71 2.95 12.10
N SER A 80 -2.13 1.87 11.57
CA SER A 80 -2.83 0.60 11.41
C SER A 80 -3.24 0.02 12.77
N PRO A 81 -4.40 -0.66 12.86
CA PRO A 81 -4.74 -1.47 14.04
C PRO A 81 -3.81 -2.69 14.20
N ASP A 82 -3.06 -3.07 13.16
CA ASP A 82 -2.18 -4.22 13.18
C ASP A 82 -0.76 -3.86 13.68
N THR A 83 -0.14 -4.79 14.40
CA THR A 83 1.26 -4.66 14.84
C THR A 83 2.22 -4.77 13.65
N LEU A 84 3.03 -3.73 13.45
CA LEU A 84 4.10 -3.74 12.45
C LEU A 84 5.28 -4.60 12.93
N LYS A 85 5.59 -5.67 12.19
CA LYS A 85 6.68 -6.62 12.53
C LYS A 85 7.99 -6.33 11.82
N SER A 86 7.96 -5.63 10.69
CA SER A 86 9.13 -5.32 9.89
C SER A 86 8.93 -4.01 9.13
N ILE A 87 10.04 -3.31 8.90
CA ILE A 87 10.12 -2.14 8.02
C ILE A 87 11.05 -2.50 6.87
N VAL A 88 10.60 -2.22 5.65
CA VAL A 88 11.41 -2.40 4.44
C VAL A 88 11.78 -1.02 3.91
N LEU A 89 13.08 -0.79 3.72
CA LEU A 89 13.60 0.42 3.10
C LEU A 89 13.96 0.13 1.65
N LYS A 90 13.50 0.99 0.74
CA LYS A 90 13.85 0.91 -0.68
C LYS A 90 15.07 1.78 -0.95
N LEU A 91 16.20 1.14 -1.23
CA LEU A 91 17.43 1.82 -1.61
C LEU A 91 17.45 1.99 -3.14
N TYR A 92 16.80 3.05 -3.63
CA TYR A 92 16.61 3.25 -5.08
C TYR A 92 17.92 3.27 -5.87
N GLN A 93 19.02 3.76 -5.28
CA GLN A 93 20.33 3.80 -5.94
C GLN A 93 20.92 2.40 -6.18
N ASP A 94 20.45 1.35 -5.50
CA ASP A 94 20.89 -0.02 -5.75
C ASP A 94 20.45 -0.56 -7.11
N MET A 95 19.56 0.15 -7.82
CA MET A 95 19.30 -0.13 -9.23
C MET A 95 20.58 -0.06 -10.08
N TYR A 96 21.56 0.77 -9.68
CA TYR A 96 22.87 0.93 -10.32
C TYR A 96 23.95 0.01 -9.75
N LYS A 97 23.65 -0.78 -8.71
CA LYS A 97 24.61 -1.70 -8.08
C LYS A 97 25.07 -2.77 -9.07
N LYS A 98 26.36 -3.07 -9.12
CA LYS A 98 26.88 -4.18 -9.93
C LYS A 98 26.13 -5.49 -9.62
N GLY A 99 25.70 -6.19 -10.67
CA GLY A 99 24.95 -7.45 -10.55
C GLY A 99 23.45 -7.32 -10.22
N ALA A 100 22.93 -6.11 -9.97
CA ALA A 100 21.49 -5.97 -9.70
C ALA A 100 20.65 -6.34 -10.93
N ALA A 101 19.58 -7.10 -10.70
CA ALA A 101 18.64 -7.51 -11.73
C ALA A 101 17.91 -6.29 -12.31
N ARG A 102 17.95 -6.15 -13.63
CA ARG A 102 17.34 -5.02 -14.35
C ARG A 102 16.99 -5.44 -15.77
N ASN A 103 15.95 -4.82 -16.32
CA ASN A 103 15.50 -5.04 -17.70
C ASN A 103 16.09 -4.00 -18.69
N THR A 104 17.14 -3.29 -18.29
CA THR A 104 17.75 -2.21 -19.07
C THR A 104 19.25 -2.23 -18.87
N GLU A 105 19.99 -2.06 -19.96
CA GLU A 105 21.44 -1.94 -19.90
C GLU A 105 21.85 -0.59 -19.29
N LEU A 106 22.88 -0.61 -18.46
CA LEU A 106 23.47 0.60 -17.90
C LEU A 106 24.73 0.95 -18.68
N ASN A 107 25.00 2.24 -18.84
CA ASN A 107 26.33 2.68 -19.23
C ASN A 107 27.32 2.20 -18.15
N PRO A 108 28.42 1.52 -18.50
CA PRO A 108 29.44 1.07 -17.55
C PRO A 108 29.88 2.14 -16.53
N GLU A 109 29.89 3.42 -16.92
CA GLU A 109 30.25 4.53 -16.04
C GLU A 109 29.23 4.83 -14.93
N THR A 110 27.99 4.38 -15.09
CA THR A 110 26.90 4.56 -14.11
C THR A 110 26.78 3.40 -13.14
N VAL A 111 27.52 2.31 -13.35
CA VAL A 111 27.52 1.15 -12.44
C VAL A 111 28.25 1.53 -11.16
N THR A 112 27.64 1.23 -10.02
CA THR A 112 28.16 1.55 -8.69
C THR A 112 28.25 0.29 -7.81
N GLU A 113 28.82 0.45 -6.62
CA GLU A 113 28.79 -0.57 -5.56
C GLU A 113 27.46 -0.59 -4.78
N GLY A 114 26.51 0.28 -5.14
CA GLY A 114 25.25 0.49 -4.42
C GLY A 114 25.41 1.37 -3.17
N VAL A 115 24.33 1.46 -2.41
CA VAL A 115 24.24 2.21 -1.16
C VAL A 115 25.03 1.48 -0.08
N LYS A 116 25.94 2.20 0.59
CA LYS A 116 26.68 1.70 1.74
C LYS A 116 26.09 2.29 3.01
N ILE A 117 25.43 1.45 3.81
CA ILE A 117 24.93 1.86 5.14
C ILE A 117 26.04 1.60 6.15
N SER A 118 26.58 2.68 6.74
CA SER A 118 27.66 2.58 7.74
C SER A 118 27.13 2.39 9.17
N LYS A 119 25.91 2.87 9.44
CA LYS A 119 25.29 2.84 10.76
C LYS A 119 23.76 2.84 10.63
N LEU A 120 23.11 1.92 11.33
CA LEU A 120 21.66 1.86 11.45
C LEU A 120 21.28 1.82 12.94
N ILE A 121 20.39 2.72 13.35
CA ILE A 121 19.82 2.75 14.70
C ILE A 121 18.30 2.68 14.55
N VAL A 122 17.68 1.74 15.25
CA VAL A 122 16.22 1.57 15.31
C VAL A 122 15.80 1.66 16.77
N ASP A 123 14.90 2.58 17.10
CA ASP A 123 14.40 2.82 18.46
C ASP A 123 15.50 2.95 19.52
N GLY A 124 16.60 3.64 19.16
CA GLY A 124 17.78 3.85 20.01
C GLY A 124 18.79 2.69 20.02
N ASN A 125 18.44 1.52 19.47
CA ASN A 125 19.29 0.35 19.42
C ASN A 125 20.12 0.33 18.12
N LYS A 126 21.44 0.24 18.25
CA LYS A 126 22.32 0.06 17.10
C LYS A 126 22.18 -1.37 16.57
N LEU A 127 21.86 -1.51 15.28
CA LEU A 127 21.78 -2.81 14.63
C LEU A 127 23.12 -3.18 13.99
N SER A 128 23.46 -4.46 14.06
CA SER A 128 24.55 -5.05 13.27
C SER A 128 24.09 -5.16 11.82
N LEU A 129 24.86 -4.58 10.91
CA LEU A 129 24.63 -4.70 9.48
C LEU A 129 25.42 -5.92 8.99
N ASN A 130 24.74 -7.03 8.72
CA ASN A 130 25.35 -8.13 8.00
C ASN A 130 25.47 -7.70 6.54
N VAL A 131 26.71 -7.56 6.09
CA VAL A 131 27.05 -7.09 4.73
C VAL A 131 26.80 -8.19 3.69
N ASP A 132 26.53 -9.42 4.13
CA ASP A 132 26.56 -10.63 3.29
C ASP A 132 25.19 -11.20 2.90
N ASP A 133 24.06 -10.59 3.31
CA ASP A 133 22.72 -11.00 2.86
C ASP A 133 22.35 -10.27 1.55
N ASN A 134 22.92 -10.74 0.44
CA ASN A 134 22.37 -10.57 -0.92
C ASN A 134 22.73 -11.79 -1.79
#